data_AF-A0A226D702-F1
#
_entry.id   AF-A0A226D702-F1
#
_cell.length_a   1.000
_cell.length_b   1.000
_cell.length_c   1.000
_cell.angle_alpha   90.00
_cell.angle_beta   90.00
_cell.angle_gamma   90.00
#
_symmetry.space_group_name_H-M   'P 1'
#
loop_
_entity.id
_entity.type
_entity.pdbx_description
1 polymer ?
#
loop_
_entity_poly.entity_id
_entity_poly.type
_entity_poly.pdbx_seq_one_letter_code
_entity_poly.pdbx_strand_id
1 'polypeptide(L)'
;MAGFLNEFCSIVFFRSTTWHHKKERRHSPQSPRVTTTQKQLTQKQIYDAKKSLIEQAVRKIQARLVEETRRSPVLPGDPTIIIGVDATPFNIGGYLINLAQKRGEFYSFPVAQLPWTLSPTSPENIAGNAAEFEILNLMFALYLWRSKLHNSKVLLYTDNFEFNKIQTPYGIRAQKLVRHLKTCEGIEVQIEVRGTNEKGIVDHAKFVKPADDFSRHRFNEGCDFVVDYFGIKPSQLTGSHALKNYVSRPIILILIIY
;
A
#
# COMPACT_ATOMS: atom_id res chain seq x y z
N MET A 1 27.75 2.51 12.63
CA MET A 1 26.38 1.97 12.73
C MET A 1 25.72 2.10 14.12
N ALA A 2 26.30 2.79 15.12
CA ALA A 2 25.72 2.86 16.48
C ALA A 2 25.14 4.24 16.90
N GLY A 3 25.23 5.29 16.06
CA GLY A 3 24.76 6.64 16.40
C GLY A 3 23.33 6.98 15.92
N PHE A 4 22.69 6.11 15.12
CA PHE A 4 21.49 6.46 14.34
C PHE A 4 20.15 6.23 15.07
N LEU A 5 20.15 5.47 16.18
CA LEU A 5 18.93 5.17 16.93
C LEU A 5 18.54 6.28 17.94
N ASN A 6 19.46 7.18 18.30
CA ASN A 6 19.19 8.17 19.36
C ASN A 6 18.39 9.39 18.89
N GLU A 7 18.45 9.77 17.61
CA GLU A 7 17.65 10.92 17.10
C GLU A 7 16.21 10.56 16.73
N PHE A 8 15.90 9.27 16.50
CA PHE A 8 14.54 8.81 16.17
C PHE A 8 13.69 8.44 17.40
N CYS A 9 14.32 8.15 18.54
CA CYS A 9 13.63 7.81 19.80
C CYS A 9 12.69 8.92 20.34
N SER A 10 12.78 10.16 19.85
CA SER A 10 11.99 11.27 20.38
C SER A 10 10.72 11.60 19.60
N ILE A 11 10.47 11.00 18.43
CA ILE A 11 9.36 11.44 17.54
C ILE A 11 8.18 10.47 17.43
N VAL A 12 8.28 9.18 17.81
CA VAL A 12 7.11 8.29 17.73
C VAL A 12 7.09 7.24 18.85
N PHE A 13 6.46 7.58 19.98
CA PHE A 13 5.91 6.59 20.89
C PHE A 13 4.46 6.94 21.18
N PHE A 14 3.51 6.15 20.66
CA PHE A 14 2.30 5.82 21.42
C PHE A 14 1.72 4.49 20.94
N ARG A 15 1.58 3.56 21.90
CA ARG A 15 0.90 2.27 21.77
C ARG A 15 -0.53 2.50 21.26
N SER A 16 -0.93 1.72 20.25
CA SER A 16 -2.34 1.49 19.93
C SER A 16 -3.03 0.92 21.16
N THR A 17 -3.80 1.73 21.89
CA THR A 17 -4.68 1.21 22.93
C THR A 17 -5.91 0.61 22.27
N THR A 18 -6.04 -0.71 22.45
CA THR A 18 -7.23 -1.50 22.21
C THR A 18 -8.47 -0.84 22.82
N TRP A 19 -9.50 -0.69 22.01
CA TRP A 19 -10.83 -0.26 22.46
C TRP A 19 -11.46 -1.37 23.31
N HIS A 20 -11.47 -1.19 24.63
CA HIS A 20 -12.30 -2.00 25.53
C HIS A 20 -13.68 -1.37 25.67
N HIS A 21 -14.72 -2.12 25.27
CA HIS A 21 -16.09 -1.87 25.71
C HIS A 21 -16.16 -2.02 27.23
N LYS A 22 -16.55 -0.96 27.95
CA LYS A 22 -17.05 -1.08 29.32
C LYS A 22 -18.46 -0.52 29.41
N LYS A 23 -19.38 -1.40 29.80
CA LYS A 23 -20.80 -1.15 30.05
C LYS A 23 -20.93 -0.81 31.54
N GLU A 24 -21.43 0.36 31.91
CA GLU A 24 -21.94 0.61 33.27
C GLU A 24 -22.93 1.78 33.27
N ARG A 25 -24.16 1.49 33.71
CA ARG A 25 -25.21 2.47 34.03
C ARG A 25 -25.01 2.94 35.49
N ARG A 26 -25.24 4.23 35.77
CA ARG A 26 -26.03 4.77 36.92
C ARG A 26 -26.14 6.30 36.84
N HIS A 27 -27.25 6.83 37.34
CA HIS A 27 -27.75 8.21 37.20
C HIS A 27 -27.17 9.24 38.22
N SER A 28 -26.92 10.47 37.73
CA SER A 28 -27.16 11.86 38.26
C SER A 28 -26.77 12.28 39.70
N PRO A 29 -26.49 13.59 40.02
CA PRO A 29 -27.01 14.83 39.42
C PRO A 29 -26.01 16.02 39.16
N GLN A 30 -26.54 17.07 38.51
CA GLN A 30 -25.98 18.37 38.04
C GLN A 30 -25.27 19.20 39.14
N SER A 31 -24.18 19.96 38.94
CA SER A 31 -23.93 21.20 38.14
C SER A 31 -22.45 21.66 38.42
N PRO A 32 -21.85 22.72 37.81
CA PRO A 32 -22.32 23.63 36.77
C PRO A 32 -21.48 23.61 35.47
N ARG A 33 -22.08 24.15 34.41
CA ARG A 33 -21.50 24.41 33.07
C ARG A 33 -20.22 25.25 33.17
N VAL A 34 -19.07 24.59 33.01
CA VAL A 34 -17.86 25.23 32.52
C VAL A 34 -17.86 25.07 31.00
N THR A 35 -17.86 26.20 30.31
CA THR A 35 -17.90 26.39 28.86
C THR A 35 -17.00 25.41 28.10
N THR A 36 -17.63 24.38 27.52
CA THR A 36 -17.01 23.33 26.71
C THR A 36 -16.63 23.82 25.31
N THR A 37 -15.97 24.96 25.18
CA THR A 37 -15.66 25.57 23.87
C THR A 37 -14.16 25.54 23.52
N GLN A 38 -13.29 25.07 24.43
CA GLN A 38 -11.83 25.05 24.22
C GLN A 38 -11.16 23.67 24.21
N LYS A 39 -11.88 22.57 24.52
CA LYS A 39 -11.29 21.22 24.64
C LYS A 39 -11.33 20.36 23.36
N GLN A 40 -11.85 20.90 22.25
CA GLN A 40 -11.95 20.25 20.94
C GLN A 40 -11.18 21.04 19.89
N LEU A 41 -9.85 21.17 20.03
CA LEU A 41 -9.03 20.97 18.85
C LEU A 41 -9.39 19.56 18.37
N THR A 42 -10.19 19.49 17.32
CA THR A 42 -10.97 18.32 16.96
C THR A 42 -10.04 17.13 16.75
N GLN A 43 -10.38 15.94 17.25
CA GLN A 43 -9.55 14.74 17.08
C GLN A 43 -9.13 14.50 15.62
N LYS A 44 -9.95 14.97 14.66
CA LYS A 44 -9.65 15.04 13.24
C LYS A 44 -8.42 15.90 12.93
N GLN A 45 -8.31 17.12 13.44
CA GLN A 45 -7.13 17.97 13.27
C GLN A 45 -5.85 17.33 13.82
N ILE A 46 -5.94 16.63 14.96
CA ILE A 46 -4.80 15.90 15.53
C ILE A 46 -4.41 14.73 14.63
N TYR A 47 -5.38 13.97 14.12
CA TYR A 47 -5.15 12.88 13.18
C TYR A 47 -4.52 13.38 11.88
N ASP A 48 -5.06 14.44 11.29
CA ASP A 48 -4.58 15.04 10.04
C ASP A 48 -3.15 15.59 10.20
N ALA A 49 -2.86 16.26 11.31
CA ALA A 49 -1.52 16.75 11.62
C ALA A 49 -0.51 15.58 11.76
N LYS A 50 -0.90 14.51 12.45
CA LYS A 50 -0.05 13.30 12.59
C LYS A 50 0.20 12.63 11.24
N LYS A 51 -0.85 12.48 10.42
CA LYS A 51 -0.74 11.92 9.08
C LYS A 51 0.22 12.74 8.22
N SER A 52 0.09 14.07 8.25
CA SER A 52 1.00 14.99 7.55
C SER A 52 2.46 14.83 8.00
N LEU A 53 2.72 14.65 9.30
CA LEU A 53 4.08 14.44 9.82
C LEU A 53 4.69 13.12 9.32
N ILE A 54 3.90 12.05 9.30
CA ILE A 54 4.33 10.74 8.78
C ILE A 54 4.62 10.84 7.28
N GLU A 55 3.74 11.48 6.51
CA GLU A 55 3.96 11.70 5.08
C GLU A 55 5.27 12.47 4.82
N GLN A 56 5.54 13.54 5.58
CA GLN A 56 6.80 14.27 5.49
C GLN A 56 8.02 13.40 5.84
N ALA A 57 7.93 12.57 6.87
CA ALA A 57 9.00 11.66 7.26
C ALA A 57 9.29 10.64 6.15
N VAL A 58 8.24 10.04 5.56
CA VAL A 58 8.36 9.11 4.44
C VAL A 58 9.02 9.78 3.22
N ARG A 59 8.63 11.02 2.88
CA ARG A 59 9.27 11.76 1.78
C ARG A 59 10.75 12.05 2.03
N LYS A 60 11.11 12.42 3.26
CA LYS A 60 12.53 12.61 3.64
C LYS A 60 13.33 11.31 3.49
N ILE A 61 12.74 10.16 3.84
CA ILE A 61 13.38 8.86 3.65
C ILE A 61 13.55 8.57 2.16
N GLN A 62 12.52 8.77 1.33
CA GLN A 62 12.61 8.56 -0.12
C GLN A 62 13.72 9.40 -0.77
N ALA A 63 13.84 10.69 -0.41
CA ALA A 63 14.88 11.56 -0.92
C ALA A 63 16.30 11.05 -0.59
N ARG A 64 16.50 10.59 0.65
CA ARG A 64 17.79 10.00 1.08
C ARG A 64 18.10 8.70 0.35
N LEU A 65 17.11 7.82 0.20
CA LEU A 65 17.25 6.56 -0.52
C LEU A 65 17.70 6.78 -1.97
N VAL A 66 17.11 7.77 -2.66
CA VAL A 66 17.51 8.15 -4.02
C VAL A 66 18.95 8.66 -4.06
N GLU A 67 19.34 9.51 -3.11
CA GLU A 67 20.72 10.02 -3.03
C GLU A 67 21.74 8.90 -2.80
N GLU A 68 21.44 7.97 -1.90
CA GLU A 68 22.27 6.79 -1.63
C GLU A 68 22.41 5.90 -2.87
N THR A 69 21.32 5.63 -3.58
CA THR A 69 21.35 4.84 -4.82
C THR A 69 22.15 5.52 -5.93
N ARG A 70 22.09 6.85 -6.05
CA ARG A 70 22.90 7.59 -7.03
C ARG A 70 24.40 7.50 -6.74
N ARG A 71 24.78 7.39 -5.45
CA ARG A 71 26.17 7.20 -5.02
C ARG A 71 26.66 5.75 -5.20
N SER A 72 25.76 4.77 -5.05
CA SER A 72 26.08 3.35 -5.20
C SER A 72 24.95 2.61 -5.93
N PRO A 73 24.99 2.59 -7.28
CA PRO A 73 23.95 1.94 -8.07
C PRO A 73 23.95 0.43 -7.88
N VAL A 74 22.75 -0.16 -7.78
CA VAL A 74 22.60 -1.63 -7.76
C VAL A 74 22.98 -2.20 -9.13
N LEU A 75 23.95 -3.12 -9.14
CA LEU A 75 24.44 -3.78 -10.36
C LEU A 75 23.32 -4.59 -11.04
N PRO A 76 23.28 -4.61 -12.39
CA PRO A 76 22.30 -5.38 -13.14
C PRO A 76 22.54 -6.90 -12.99
N GLY A 77 21.46 -7.68 -13.04
CA GLY A 77 21.52 -9.15 -13.04
C GLY A 77 20.64 -9.85 -11.99
N ASP A 78 19.98 -9.12 -11.12
CA ASP A 78 19.02 -9.71 -10.17
C ASP A 78 17.69 -10.05 -10.90
N PRO A 79 17.30 -11.34 -11.03
CA PRO A 79 16.04 -11.75 -11.66
C PRO A 79 14.81 -11.47 -10.77
N THR A 80 14.96 -10.62 -9.75
CA THR A 80 13.88 -10.24 -8.87
C THR A 80 12.90 -9.27 -9.54
N ILE A 81 11.62 -9.57 -9.39
CA ILE A 81 10.51 -8.67 -9.67
C ILE A 81 10.00 -8.10 -8.35
N ILE A 82 9.90 -6.78 -8.28
CA ILE A 82 9.31 -6.06 -7.15
C ILE A 82 7.91 -5.61 -7.54
N ILE A 83 6.92 -5.91 -6.71
CA ILE A 83 5.55 -5.42 -6.84
C ILE A 83 5.21 -4.61 -5.60
N GLY A 84 4.62 -3.44 -5.75
CA GLY A 84 4.01 -2.69 -4.65
C GLY A 84 2.55 -2.44 -4.94
N VAL A 85 1.69 -2.60 -3.94
CA VAL A 85 0.24 -2.36 -4.04
C VAL A 85 -0.26 -1.55 -2.86
N ASP A 86 -1.18 -0.63 -3.14
CA ASP A 86 -1.93 0.14 -2.16
C ASP A 86 -3.27 0.58 -2.75
N ALA A 87 -4.28 0.82 -1.92
CA ALA A 87 -5.57 1.28 -2.38
C ALA A 87 -6.14 2.36 -1.45
N THR A 88 -6.87 3.29 -2.07
CA THR A 88 -7.74 4.22 -1.36
C THR A 88 -9.20 3.81 -1.58
N PRO A 89 -10.15 4.39 -0.84
CA PRO A 89 -11.57 4.16 -1.10
C PRO A 89 -12.03 4.52 -2.52
N PHE A 90 -11.24 5.28 -3.30
CA PHE A 90 -11.62 5.77 -4.62
C PHE A 90 -10.84 5.11 -5.76
N ASN A 91 -9.66 4.57 -5.48
CA ASN A 91 -8.73 4.10 -6.50
C ASN A 91 -7.88 2.96 -5.96
N ILE A 92 -7.57 2.00 -6.84
CA ILE A 92 -6.48 1.06 -6.62
C ILE A 92 -5.22 1.54 -7.32
N GLY A 93 -4.07 1.30 -6.71
CA GLY A 93 -2.76 1.60 -7.28
C GLY A 93 -1.82 0.40 -7.13
N GLY A 94 -0.92 0.27 -8.09
CA GLY A 94 0.15 -0.72 -7.99
C GLY A 94 1.22 -0.51 -9.04
N TYR A 95 2.38 -1.10 -8.80
CA TYR A 95 3.48 -1.09 -9.75
C TYR A 95 4.28 -2.39 -9.73
N LEU A 96 4.98 -2.65 -10.82
CA LEU A 96 5.88 -3.78 -11.03
C LEU A 96 7.21 -3.25 -11.56
N ILE A 97 8.33 -3.72 -10.99
CA ILE A 97 9.69 -3.46 -11.48
C ILE A 97 10.39 -4.78 -11.73
N ASN A 98 10.84 -4.98 -12.96
CA ASN A 98 11.75 -6.06 -13.30
C ASN A 98 13.20 -5.53 -13.21
N LEU A 99 13.93 -5.97 -12.18
CA LEU A 99 15.29 -5.46 -11.92
C LEU A 99 16.31 -5.93 -12.97
N ALA A 100 16.13 -7.12 -13.53
CA ALA A 100 17.00 -7.65 -14.58
C ALA A 100 16.85 -6.86 -15.89
N GLN A 101 15.61 -6.55 -16.28
CA GLN A 101 15.31 -5.83 -17.51
C GLN A 101 15.43 -4.30 -17.37
N LYS A 102 15.47 -3.78 -16.13
CA LYS A 102 15.35 -2.35 -15.83
C LYS A 102 14.10 -1.73 -16.48
N ARG A 103 12.98 -2.45 -16.36
CA ARG A 103 11.67 -2.05 -16.89
C ARG A 103 10.65 -1.98 -15.76
N GLY A 104 9.69 -1.09 -15.91
CA GLY A 104 8.62 -0.90 -14.94
C GLY A 104 7.25 -0.74 -15.58
N GLU A 105 6.24 -1.15 -14.83
CA GLU A 105 4.83 -0.96 -15.15
C GLU A 105 4.09 -0.43 -13.93
N PHE A 106 3.09 0.42 -14.12
CA PHE A 106 2.20 0.84 -13.03
C PHE A 106 0.75 0.96 -13.49
N TYR A 107 -0.18 0.82 -12.54
CA TYR A 107 -1.59 1.08 -12.77
C TYR A 107 -2.17 1.99 -11.70
N SER A 108 -3.21 2.71 -12.10
CA SER A 108 -4.14 3.40 -11.20
C SER A 108 -5.52 3.33 -11.83
N PHE A 109 -6.45 2.64 -11.15
CA PHE A 109 -7.80 2.46 -11.64
C PHE A 109 -8.81 2.99 -10.63
N PRO A 110 -9.78 3.82 -11.05
CA PRO A 110 -10.90 4.20 -10.20
C PRO A 110 -11.72 2.96 -9.81
N VAL A 111 -12.21 2.89 -8.57
CA VAL A 111 -13.06 1.79 -8.08
C VAL A 111 -14.26 1.57 -9.00
N ALA A 112 -14.86 2.65 -9.51
CA ALA A 112 -16.01 2.61 -10.42
C ALA A 112 -15.73 1.93 -11.77
N GLN A 113 -14.47 1.71 -12.14
CA GLN A 113 -14.06 1.04 -13.39
C GLN A 113 -13.67 -0.42 -13.16
N LEU A 114 -13.65 -0.90 -11.92
CA LEU A 114 -13.26 -2.27 -11.61
C LEU A 114 -14.40 -3.24 -11.98
N PRO A 115 -14.07 -4.43 -12.49
CA PRO A 115 -15.07 -5.44 -12.82
C PRO A 115 -15.68 -6.11 -11.58
N TRP A 116 -15.27 -5.69 -10.39
CA TRP A 116 -15.72 -6.15 -9.08
C TRP A 116 -15.94 -4.95 -8.16
N THR A 117 -16.97 -5.02 -7.34
CA THR A 117 -17.31 -3.98 -6.36
C THR A 117 -17.65 -4.64 -5.04
N LEU A 118 -17.23 -4.04 -3.93
CA LEU A 118 -17.71 -4.39 -2.60
C LEU A 118 -18.92 -3.51 -2.25
N SER A 119 -19.80 -4.01 -1.39
CA SER A 119 -20.91 -3.19 -0.88
C SER A 119 -20.36 -1.98 -0.11
N PRO A 120 -20.69 -0.74 -0.51
CA PRO A 120 -20.26 0.46 0.20
C PRO A 120 -20.64 0.40 1.68
N THR A 121 -19.74 0.80 2.56
CA THR A 121 -20.01 0.88 4.01
C THR A 121 -20.46 2.27 4.43
N SER A 122 -20.16 3.29 3.63
CA SER A 122 -20.65 4.67 3.77
C SER A 122 -20.48 5.44 2.44
N PRO A 123 -21.09 6.63 2.27
CA PRO A 123 -20.87 7.47 1.09
C PRO A 123 -19.40 7.88 0.88
N GLU A 124 -18.63 7.97 1.97
CA GLU A 124 -17.20 8.32 1.97
C GLU A 124 -16.30 7.09 1.77
N ASN A 125 -16.88 5.88 1.82
CA ASN A 125 -16.19 4.61 1.63
C ASN A 125 -16.93 3.73 0.62
N ILE A 126 -16.87 4.16 -0.64
CA ILE A 126 -17.47 3.46 -1.79
C ILE A 126 -16.81 2.10 -2.06
N ALA A 127 -15.57 1.91 -1.58
CA ALA A 127 -14.83 0.65 -1.67
C ALA A 127 -15.31 -0.41 -0.66
N GLY A 128 -16.26 -0.10 0.22
CA GLY A 128 -16.81 -1.07 1.17
C GLY A 128 -15.86 -1.38 2.33
N ASN A 129 -15.46 -2.63 2.50
CA ASN A 129 -14.49 -3.00 3.54
C ASN A 129 -13.08 -2.70 3.05
N ALA A 130 -12.42 -1.67 3.61
CA ALA A 130 -11.09 -1.22 3.17
C ALA A 130 -10.04 -2.34 3.21
N ALA A 131 -10.07 -3.16 4.26
CA ALA A 131 -9.15 -4.27 4.44
C ALA A 131 -9.33 -5.35 3.37
N GLU A 132 -10.58 -5.71 3.05
CA GLU A 132 -10.87 -6.63 1.95
C GLU A 132 -10.50 -6.02 0.59
N PHE A 133 -10.78 -4.74 0.40
CA PHE A 133 -10.55 -4.02 -0.86
C PHE A 133 -9.07 -3.96 -1.24
N GLU A 134 -8.21 -3.60 -0.28
CA GLU A 134 -6.75 -3.60 -0.46
C GLU A 134 -6.21 -5.01 -0.75
N ILE A 135 -6.77 -6.05 -0.12
CA ILE A 135 -6.41 -7.44 -0.44
C ILE A 135 -6.85 -7.84 -1.84
N LEU A 136 -8.02 -7.39 -2.30
CA LEU A 136 -8.46 -7.61 -3.68
C LEU A 136 -7.54 -6.87 -4.68
N ASN A 137 -7.04 -5.69 -4.34
CA ASN A 137 -6.03 -5.00 -5.14
C ASN A 137 -4.73 -5.82 -5.26
N LEU A 138 -4.25 -6.40 -4.16
CA LEU A 138 -3.10 -7.32 -4.16
C LEU A 138 -3.33 -8.51 -5.10
N MET A 139 -4.49 -9.17 -4.99
CA MET A 139 -4.85 -10.29 -5.85
C MET A 139 -4.94 -9.86 -7.32
N PHE A 140 -5.52 -8.69 -7.59
CA PHE A 140 -5.62 -8.10 -8.92
C PHE A 140 -4.24 -7.88 -9.54
N ALA A 141 -3.28 -7.31 -8.81
CA ALA A 141 -1.92 -7.11 -9.30
C ALA A 141 -1.24 -8.42 -9.72
N LEU A 142 -1.38 -9.47 -8.91
CA LEU A 142 -0.83 -10.80 -9.21
C LEU A 142 -1.44 -11.38 -10.49
N TYR A 143 -2.74 -11.23 -10.69
CA TYR A 143 -3.40 -11.67 -11.92
C TYR A 143 -3.01 -10.83 -13.14
N LEU A 144 -2.96 -9.50 -12.99
CA LEU A 144 -2.63 -8.56 -14.06
C LEU A 144 -1.26 -8.88 -14.68
N TRP A 145 -0.28 -9.17 -13.83
CA TRP A 145 1.09 -9.42 -14.25
C TRP A 145 1.49 -10.89 -14.30
N ARG A 146 0.56 -11.81 -14.04
CA ARG A 146 0.79 -13.27 -13.96
C ARG A 146 1.75 -13.81 -15.01
N SER A 147 1.55 -13.47 -16.28
CA SER A 147 2.38 -13.95 -17.40
C SER A 147 3.83 -13.46 -17.37
N LYS A 148 4.13 -12.41 -16.60
CA LYS A 148 5.46 -11.80 -16.45
C LYS A 148 6.21 -12.31 -15.23
N LEU A 149 5.57 -13.09 -14.36
CA LEU A 149 6.14 -13.52 -13.08
C LEU A 149 6.94 -14.82 -13.18
N HIS A 150 6.81 -15.57 -14.27
CA HIS A 150 7.51 -16.84 -14.45
C HIS A 150 9.04 -16.67 -14.40
N ASN A 151 9.71 -17.67 -13.83
CA ASN A 151 11.17 -17.75 -13.71
C ASN A 151 11.83 -16.56 -12.99
N SER A 152 11.06 -15.82 -12.19
CA SER A 152 11.52 -14.65 -11.44
C SER A 152 11.30 -14.85 -9.95
N LYS A 153 12.17 -14.27 -9.13
CA LYS A 153 11.91 -14.15 -7.70
C LYS A 153 10.93 -12.99 -7.50
N VAL A 154 9.71 -13.23 -7.04
CA VAL A 154 8.72 -12.16 -6.89
C VAL A 154 8.62 -11.73 -5.43
N LEU A 155 8.86 -10.44 -5.17
CA LEU A 155 8.64 -9.80 -3.87
C LEU A 155 7.47 -8.80 -4.01
N LEU A 156 6.39 -9.01 -3.27
CA LEU A 156 5.22 -8.13 -3.28
C LEU A 156 5.07 -7.43 -1.93
N TYR A 157 4.93 -6.12 -1.95
CA TYR A 157 4.81 -5.27 -0.78
C TYR A 157 3.42 -4.63 -0.66
N THR A 158 2.90 -4.62 0.55
CA THR A 158 1.64 -3.97 0.95
C THR A 158 1.76 -3.49 2.39
N ASP A 159 0.97 -2.50 2.82
CA ASP A 159 0.82 -2.15 4.24
C ASP A 159 -0.40 -2.80 4.90
N ASN A 160 -1.13 -3.64 4.16
CA ASN A 160 -2.30 -4.32 4.69
C ASN A 160 -1.92 -5.55 5.55
N PHE A 161 -1.96 -5.36 6.88
CA PHE A 161 -1.67 -6.40 7.88
C PHE A 161 -2.68 -7.55 7.91
N GLU A 162 -3.83 -7.42 7.25
CA GLU A 162 -4.79 -8.50 7.14
C GLU A 162 -4.27 -9.70 6.36
N PHE A 163 -3.33 -9.51 5.44
CA PHE A 163 -2.73 -10.62 4.71
C PHE A 163 -2.14 -11.68 5.65
N ASN A 164 -1.58 -11.25 6.79
CA ASN A 164 -0.98 -12.15 7.79
C ASN A 164 -2.01 -12.76 8.75
N LYS A 165 -3.27 -12.30 8.74
CA LYS A 165 -4.30 -12.81 9.65
C LYS A 165 -4.97 -14.03 9.07
N ILE A 166 -4.69 -15.18 9.67
CA ILE A 166 -5.25 -16.49 9.27
C ILE A 166 -6.75 -16.64 9.55
N GLN A 167 -7.37 -15.69 10.25
CA GLN A 167 -8.78 -15.74 10.64
C GLN A 167 -9.70 -14.89 9.76
N THR A 168 -9.16 -14.08 8.84
CA THR A 168 -9.98 -13.24 7.98
C THR A 168 -10.23 -13.92 6.64
N PRO A 169 -11.48 -13.93 6.13
CA PRO A 169 -11.79 -14.59 4.86
C PRO A 169 -10.97 -14.07 3.67
N TYR A 170 -10.60 -12.78 3.65
CA TYR A 170 -9.79 -12.18 2.59
C TYR A 170 -8.30 -12.53 2.72
N GLY A 171 -7.72 -12.54 3.93
CA GLY A 171 -6.35 -12.98 4.14
C GLY A 171 -6.15 -14.44 3.70
N ILE A 172 -7.08 -15.32 4.11
CA ILE A 172 -7.11 -16.73 3.68
C ILE A 172 -7.19 -16.85 2.15
N ARG A 173 -8.07 -16.07 1.49
CA ARG A 173 -8.22 -16.09 0.02
C ARG A 173 -6.93 -15.67 -0.70
N ALA A 174 -6.28 -14.60 -0.25
CA ALA A 174 -5.01 -14.16 -0.82
C ALA A 174 -3.90 -15.20 -0.63
N GLN A 175 -3.78 -15.79 0.57
CA GLN A 175 -2.81 -16.86 0.82
C GLN A 175 -3.08 -18.12 -0.02
N LYS A 176 -4.35 -18.50 -0.20
CA LYS A 176 -4.74 -19.60 -1.11
C LYS A 176 -4.32 -19.29 -2.55
N LEU A 177 -4.52 -18.07 -3.03
CA LEU A 177 -4.08 -17.65 -4.37
C LEU A 177 -2.55 -17.74 -4.50
N VAL A 178 -1.79 -17.18 -3.56
CA VAL A 178 -0.32 -17.26 -3.57
C VAL A 178 0.16 -18.71 -3.59
N ARG A 179 -0.47 -19.59 -2.80
CA ARG A 179 -0.20 -21.03 -2.82
C ARG A 179 -0.51 -21.64 -4.19
N HIS A 180 -1.67 -21.31 -4.78
CA HIS A 180 -2.06 -21.81 -6.10
C HIS A 180 -1.06 -21.42 -7.19
N LEU A 181 -0.64 -20.15 -7.23
CA LEU A 181 0.39 -19.65 -8.16
C LEU A 181 1.67 -20.48 -8.04
N LYS A 182 2.11 -20.78 -6.81
CA LYS A 182 3.29 -21.63 -6.59
C LYS A 182 3.07 -23.07 -7.06
N THR A 183 1.98 -23.71 -6.66
CA THR A 183 1.77 -25.15 -6.89
C THR A 183 1.36 -25.49 -8.31
N CYS A 184 0.52 -24.66 -8.93
CA CYS A 184 -0.08 -24.94 -10.23
C CYS A 184 0.66 -24.26 -11.38
N GLU A 185 1.42 -23.20 -11.10
CA GLU A 185 2.04 -22.37 -12.14
C GLU A 185 3.54 -22.15 -11.97
N GLY A 186 4.12 -22.67 -10.87
CA GLY A 186 5.53 -22.49 -10.55
C GLY A 186 5.92 -21.03 -10.26
N ILE A 187 4.95 -20.15 -9.96
CA ILE A 187 5.20 -18.75 -9.64
C ILE A 187 5.36 -18.62 -8.12
N GLU A 188 6.59 -18.40 -7.66
CA GLU A 188 6.87 -18.18 -6.25
C GLU A 188 6.81 -16.69 -5.90
N VAL A 189 5.85 -16.33 -5.03
CA VAL A 189 5.64 -14.96 -4.56
C VAL A 189 5.87 -14.91 -3.05
N GLN A 190 6.79 -14.04 -2.63
CA GLN A 190 6.99 -13.68 -1.24
C GLN A 190 6.26 -12.36 -0.95
N ILE A 191 5.31 -12.39 -0.02
CA ILE A 191 4.54 -11.22 0.39
C ILE A 191 5.18 -10.59 1.63
N GLU A 192 5.46 -9.30 1.57
CA GLU A 192 6.07 -8.52 2.65
C GLU A 192 5.12 -7.40 3.10
N VAL A 193 4.57 -7.54 4.31
CA VAL A 193 3.71 -6.51 4.90
C VAL A 193 4.56 -5.45 5.61
N ARG A 194 4.44 -4.18 5.21
CA ARG A 194 5.25 -3.05 5.70
C ARG A 194 4.42 -1.79 5.90
N GLY A 195 4.08 -1.50 7.16
CA GLY A 195 3.40 -0.26 7.55
C GLY A 195 4.36 0.85 7.97
N THR A 196 3.80 2.00 8.35
CA THR A 196 4.55 3.21 8.75
C THR A 196 5.01 3.22 10.21
N ASN A 197 5.14 2.06 10.86
CA ASN A 197 5.70 1.97 12.20
C ASN A 197 7.23 2.10 12.17
N GLU A 198 7.86 2.31 13.33
CA GLU A 198 9.32 2.55 13.43
C GLU A 198 10.16 1.48 12.70
N LYS A 199 9.76 0.21 12.79
CA LYS A 199 10.48 -0.91 12.17
C LYS A 199 10.23 -1.02 10.67
N GLY A 200 9.12 -0.50 10.16
CA GLY A 200 8.65 -0.70 8.79
C GLY A 200 8.71 0.55 7.91
N ILE A 201 8.89 1.74 8.47
CA ILE A 201 8.75 3.00 7.74
C ILE A 201 9.71 3.14 6.57
N VAL A 202 10.93 2.59 6.68
CA VAL A 202 11.91 2.62 5.59
C VAL A 202 11.47 1.74 4.43
N ASP A 203 11.08 0.49 4.70
CA ASP A 203 10.57 -0.42 3.67
C ASP A 203 9.24 0.09 3.10
N HIS A 204 8.37 0.67 3.93
CA HIS A 204 7.14 1.31 3.48
C HIS A 204 7.45 2.46 2.51
N ALA A 205 8.35 3.37 2.87
CA ALA A 205 8.79 4.47 2.00
C ALA A 205 9.38 3.96 0.69
N LYS A 206 10.12 2.85 0.74
CA LYS A 206 10.80 2.25 -0.39
C LYS A 206 9.88 1.49 -1.33
N PHE A 207 8.92 0.73 -0.80
CA PHE A 207 8.19 -0.28 -1.59
C PHE A 207 6.67 -0.11 -1.61
N VAL A 208 6.07 0.54 -0.60
CA VAL A 208 4.60 0.71 -0.53
C VAL A 208 4.20 2.11 -0.95
N LYS A 209 4.93 3.15 -0.51
CA LYS A 209 4.63 4.55 -0.79
C LYS A 209 4.46 4.88 -2.28
N PRO A 210 5.22 4.31 -3.23
CA PRO A 210 4.98 4.57 -4.66
C PRO A 210 3.62 4.04 -5.12
N ALA A 211 3.16 2.91 -4.60
CA ALA A 211 1.81 2.41 -4.87
C ALA A 211 0.74 3.34 -4.26
N ASP A 212 0.97 3.89 -3.06
CA ASP A 212 0.11 4.91 -2.45
C ASP A 212 0.09 6.23 -3.26
N ASP A 213 1.19 6.57 -3.93
CA ASP A 213 1.19 7.69 -4.87
C ASP A 213 0.30 7.41 -6.08
N PHE A 214 0.39 6.21 -6.66
CA PHE A 214 -0.47 5.81 -7.78
C PHE A 214 -1.94 5.70 -7.38
N SER A 215 -2.26 5.19 -6.19
CA SER A 215 -3.63 5.10 -5.66
C SER A 215 -4.24 6.48 -5.36
N ARG A 216 -3.42 7.55 -5.31
CA ARG A 216 -3.82 8.95 -5.08
C ARG A 216 -3.64 9.86 -6.30
N HIS A 217 -3.38 9.31 -7.48
CA HIS A 217 -3.07 10.07 -8.72
C HIS A 217 -1.86 11.01 -8.61
N ARG A 218 -0.92 10.74 -7.70
CA ARG A 218 0.37 11.46 -7.56
C ARG A 218 1.41 10.83 -8.49
N PHE A 219 1.11 10.83 -9.78
CA PHE A 219 1.88 10.05 -10.77
C PHE A 219 3.32 10.50 -10.88
N ASN A 220 3.58 11.81 -10.84
CA ASN A 220 4.94 12.34 -10.96
C ASN A 220 5.78 11.87 -9.77
N GLU A 221 5.26 11.99 -8.55
CA GLU A 221 5.95 11.57 -7.34
C GLU A 221 6.26 10.07 -7.33
N GLY A 222 5.29 9.24 -7.74
CA GLY A 222 5.48 7.80 -7.85
C GLY A 222 6.47 7.42 -8.96
N CYS A 223 6.33 8.01 -10.16
CA CYS A 223 7.20 7.73 -11.30
C CYS A 223 8.64 8.17 -11.05
N ASP A 224 8.84 9.41 -10.58
CA ASP A 224 10.17 9.98 -10.33
C ASP A 224 10.93 9.13 -9.31
N PHE A 225 10.28 8.75 -8.20
CA PHE A 225 10.89 7.89 -7.20
C PHE A 225 11.27 6.52 -7.76
N VAL A 226 10.35 5.87 -8.49
CA VAL A 226 10.59 4.54 -9.06
C VAL A 226 11.72 4.58 -10.10
N VAL A 227 11.73 5.60 -10.95
CA VAL A 227 12.79 5.86 -11.95
C VAL A 227 14.14 5.99 -11.28
N ASP A 228 14.24 6.90 -10.32
CA ASP A 228 15.50 7.23 -9.67
C ASP A 228 16.00 6.09 -8.78
N TYR A 229 15.11 5.49 -7.99
CA TYR A 229 15.48 4.49 -7.00
C TYR A 229 15.83 3.13 -7.62
N PHE A 230 15.08 2.69 -8.64
CA PHE A 230 15.37 1.42 -9.31
C PHE A 230 16.34 1.56 -10.50
N GLY A 231 16.68 2.80 -10.87
CA GLY A 231 17.57 3.11 -11.99
C GLY A 231 16.97 2.68 -13.33
N ILE A 232 15.66 2.83 -13.50
CA ILE A 232 14.98 2.55 -14.77
C ILE A 232 14.96 3.83 -15.61
N LYS A 233 15.06 3.72 -16.94
CA LYS A 233 14.91 4.90 -17.81
C LYS A 233 13.42 5.31 -17.81
N PRO A 234 13.08 6.60 -17.87
CA PRO A 234 11.69 7.04 -17.99
C PRO A 234 10.93 6.37 -19.14
N SER A 235 11.58 6.16 -20.29
CA SER A 235 10.99 5.45 -21.44
C SER A 235 10.75 3.95 -21.23
N GLN A 236 11.24 3.37 -20.13
CA GLN A 236 11.05 1.98 -19.75
C GLN A 236 10.03 1.81 -18.61
N LEU A 237 9.46 2.91 -18.10
CA LEU A 237 8.32 2.90 -17.20
C LEU A 237 7.05 3.18 -18.00
N THR A 238 6.12 2.22 -18.02
CA THR A 238 4.83 2.37 -18.71
C THR A 238 3.69 2.28 -17.71
N GLY A 239 2.54 2.90 -17.99
CA GLY A 239 1.43 2.77 -17.06
C GLY A 239 0.07 3.07 -17.66
N SER A 240 -0.96 2.70 -16.90
CA SER A 240 -2.37 2.84 -17.31
C SER A 240 -2.80 4.28 -17.63
N HIS A 241 -2.10 5.31 -17.12
CA HIS A 241 -2.36 6.71 -17.46
C HIS A 241 -1.93 7.09 -18.90
N ALA A 242 -1.26 6.19 -19.62
CA ALA A 242 -1.03 6.34 -21.06
C ALA A 242 -2.23 5.86 -21.92
N LEU A 243 -3.27 5.26 -21.32
CA LEU A 243 -4.34 4.58 -22.06
C LEU A 243 -5.61 5.44 -22.15
N LYS A 244 -5.59 6.47 -23.01
CA LYS A 244 -6.85 7.07 -23.51
C LYS A 244 -7.65 6.14 -24.43
N ASN A 245 -7.14 4.95 -24.79
CA ASN A 245 -7.64 4.15 -25.92
C ASN A 245 -7.92 2.66 -25.63
N TYR A 246 -8.21 2.23 -24.39
CA TYR A 246 -8.76 0.88 -24.22
C TYR A 246 -10.27 0.88 -24.44
N VAL A 247 -10.66 0.47 -25.64
CA VAL A 247 -11.98 -0.12 -25.90
C VAL A 247 -12.11 -1.32 -24.96
N SER A 248 -13.14 -1.28 -24.13
CA SER A 248 -13.51 -2.27 -23.12
C SER A 248 -13.51 -3.69 -23.71
N ARG A 249 -12.40 -4.42 -23.55
CA ARG A 249 -12.49 -5.87 -23.50
C ARG A 249 -12.76 -6.21 -22.04
N PRO A 250 -13.92 -6.77 -21.70
CA PRO A 250 -14.18 -7.16 -20.32
C PRO A 250 -13.13 -8.19 -19.92
N ILE A 251 -12.28 -7.83 -18.96
CA ILE A 251 -11.54 -8.82 -18.19
C ILE A 251 -12.60 -9.46 -17.29
N ILE A 252 -13.20 -10.55 -17.78
CA ILE A 252 -14.09 -11.38 -16.96
C ILE A 252 -13.19 -12.08 -15.94
N LEU A 253 -13.07 -11.47 -14.77
CA LEU A 253 -12.40 -12.04 -13.62
C LEU A 253 -13.38 -13.06 -13.01
N ILE A 254 -13.36 -14.30 -13.50
CA ILE A 254 -14.04 -15.39 -12.80
C ILE A 254 -13.17 -15.73 -11.59
N LEU A 255 -13.38 -15.00 -10.51
CA LEU A 255 -13.05 -15.46 -9.16
C LEU A 255 -13.98 -16.64 -8.88
N ILE A 256 -13.54 -17.85 -9.22
CA ILE A 256 -14.26 -19.05 -8.79
C ILE A 256 -14.08 -19.13 -7.27
N ILE A 257 -15.17 -18.80 -6.57
CA ILE A 257 -15.30 -18.93 -5.12
C ILE A 257 -15.26 -20.43 -4.82
N TYR A 258 -14.13 -20.92 -4.30
CA TYR A 258 -13.98 -22.25 -3.68
C TYR A 258 -13.62 -22.12 -2.20
#